data_AF-A0A7G9R901-F1
#
_entry.id   AF-A0A7G9R901-F1
#
_cell.length_a   1.000
_cell.length_b   1.000
_cell.length_c   1.000
_cell.angle_alpha   90.00
_cell.angle_beta   90.00
_cell.angle_gamma   90.00
#
_symmetry.space_group_name_H-M   'P 1'
#
loop_
_entity.id
_entity.type
_entity.pdbx_description
1 polymer ?
#
loop_
_entity_poly.entity_id
_entity_poly.type
_entity_poly.pdbx_seq_one_letter_code
_entity_poly.pdbx_strand_id
1 'polypeptide(L)'
;MAELTPYLAVRDARGAIDWYVEHLGARVTYEPIVMPDGRIGHTQLSVDGASWMMADEHPELHVQAPDPQRGASVTLHLTTGDVDALTRRAVAGGATLDRGPEDSPAGRVAVLRDPFGHRWLFNQLA
;
A
#
# COMPACT_ATOMS: atom_id res chain seq x y z
N MET A 1 10.26 -21.84 -9.08
CA MET A 1 9.83 -21.17 -7.83
C MET A 1 8.56 -20.41 -8.13
N ALA A 2 7.60 -20.39 -7.20
CA ALA A 2 6.39 -19.59 -7.31
C ALA A 2 6.52 -18.34 -6.43
N GLU A 3 5.94 -17.23 -6.87
CA GLU A 3 5.93 -15.95 -6.16
C GLU A 3 4.48 -15.59 -5.79
N LEU A 4 4.29 -14.96 -4.62
CA LEU A 4 3.01 -14.41 -4.19
C LEU A 4 3.17 -12.90 -4.02
N THR A 5 2.51 -12.13 -4.88
CA THR A 5 2.55 -10.68 -4.87
C THR A 5 1.13 -10.15 -4.71
N PRO A 6 0.86 -9.26 -3.74
CA PRO A 6 -0.46 -8.68 -3.59
C PRO A 6 -0.82 -7.83 -4.82
N TYR A 7 -2.09 -7.88 -5.19
CA TYR A 7 -2.66 -7.04 -6.24
C TYR A 7 -3.69 -6.11 -5.61
N LEU A 8 -3.39 -4.81 -5.59
CA LEU A 8 -4.23 -3.80 -4.95
C LEU A 8 -5.20 -3.20 -5.95
N ALA A 9 -6.46 -3.09 -5.56
CA ALA A 9 -7.44 -2.26 -6.25
C ALA A 9 -7.59 -0.94 -5.47
N VAL A 10 -7.60 0.18 -6.19
CA VAL A 10 -7.77 1.52 -5.60
C VAL A 10 -8.78 2.33 -6.40
N ARG A 11 -9.46 3.29 -5.77
CA ARG A 11 -10.42 4.17 -6.47
C ARG A 11 -9.75 5.18 -7.41
N ASP A 12 -8.49 5.51 -7.14
CA ASP A 12 -7.67 6.42 -7.94
C ASP A 12 -6.22 5.94 -7.92
N ALA A 13 -5.83 5.22 -8.97
CA ALA A 13 -4.49 4.67 -9.11
C ALA A 13 -3.43 5.72 -9.40
N ARG A 14 -3.78 6.85 -10.03
CA ARG A 14 -2.82 7.95 -10.26
C ARG A 14 -2.45 8.59 -8.92
N GLY A 15 -3.46 8.98 -8.15
CA GLY A 15 -3.25 9.49 -6.79
C GLY A 15 -2.55 8.48 -5.89
N ALA A 16 -2.83 7.19 -6.04
CA ALA A 16 -2.13 6.14 -5.30
C ALA A 16 -0.65 6.01 -5.67
N ILE A 17 -0.30 6.08 -6.96
CA ILE A 17 1.11 6.09 -7.38
C ILE A 17 1.83 7.26 -6.73
N ASP A 18 1.30 8.47 -6.87
CA ASP A 18 1.91 9.68 -6.32
C ASP A 18 2.12 9.56 -4.81
N TRP A 19 1.08 9.10 -4.09
CA TRP A 19 1.12 8.91 -2.65
C TRP A 19 2.15 7.87 -2.20
N TYR A 20 2.20 6.70 -2.85
CA TYR A 20 3.16 5.66 -2.50
C TYR A 20 4.60 6.08 -2.78
N VAL A 21 4.83 6.81 -3.88
CA VAL A 21 6.14 7.37 -4.20
C VAL A 21 6.57 8.38 -3.15
N GLU A 22 5.70 9.34 -2.82
CA GLU A 22 6.03 10.42 -1.89
C GLU A 22 6.16 9.95 -0.43
N HIS A 23 5.21 9.16 0.05
CA HIS A 23 5.10 8.87 1.49
C HIS A 23 5.72 7.54 1.89
N LEU A 24 5.67 6.52 1.02
CA LEU A 24 6.34 5.25 1.27
C LEU A 24 7.75 5.17 0.64
N GLY A 25 8.12 6.11 -0.22
CA GLY A 25 9.39 6.04 -0.95
C GLY A 25 9.39 4.95 -2.03
N ALA A 26 8.20 4.58 -2.52
CA ALA A 26 8.09 3.60 -3.58
C ALA A 26 8.60 4.17 -4.90
N ARG A 27 8.86 3.26 -5.85
CA ARG A 27 9.11 3.59 -7.26
C ARG A 27 8.20 2.77 -8.14
N VAL A 28 7.79 3.35 -9.26
CA VAL A 28 7.13 2.62 -10.35
C VAL A 28 8.17 1.71 -11.02
N THR A 29 7.92 0.42 -11.03
CA THR A 29 8.77 -0.58 -11.71
C THR A 29 8.14 -1.11 -12.99
N TYR A 30 6.83 -0.87 -13.17
CA TYR A 30 6.12 -1.14 -14.39
C TYR A 30 5.20 0.03 -14.70
N GLU A 31 5.43 0.67 -15.85
CA GLU A 31 4.70 1.86 -16.26
C GLU A 31 3.19 1.61 -16.32
N PRO A 32 2.34 2.58 -15.91
CA PRO A 32 0.90 2.39 -15.91
C PRO A 32 0.35 2.07 -17.31
N ILE A 33 -0.38 0.96 -17.42
CA ILE A 33 -1.19 0.65 -18.61
C ILE A 33 -2.52 1.39 -18.47
N VAL A 34 -2.71 2.40 -19.31
CA VAL A 34 -3.96 3.15 -19.39
C VAL A 34 -4.91 2.44 -20.36
N MET A 35 -6.09 2.10 -19.86
CA MET A 35 -7.18 1.47 -20.62
C MET A 35 -7.90 2.52 -21.50
N PRO A 36 -8.70 2.09 -22.51
CA PRO A 36 -9.42 3.01 -23.39
C PRO A 36 -10.37 3.99 -22.69
N ASP A 37 -10.86 3.64 -21.50
CA ASP A 37 -11.71 4.49 -20.67
C ASP A 37 -10.93 5.46 -19.75
N GLY A 38 -9.59 5.42 -19.81
CA GLY A 38 -8.69 6.28 -19.05
C GLY A 38 -8.29 5.74 -17.67
N ARG A 39 -8.81 4.60 -17.22
CA ARG A 39 -8.37 3.94 -15.98
C ARG A 39 -7.00 3.30 -16.15
N ILE A 40 -6.24 3.20 -15.07
CA ILE A 40 -5.03 2.38 -15.00
C ILE A 40 -5.47 0.94 -14.77
N GLY A 41 -5.32 0.08 -15.78
CA GLY A 41 -5.63 -1.34 -15.67
C GLY A 41 -4.54 -2.13 -14.95
N HIS A 42 -3.30 -1.63 -14.96
CA HIS A 42 -2.17 -2.27 -14.31
C HIS A 42 -0.98 -1.32 -14.12
N THR A 43 -0.29 -1.45 -12.99
CA THR A 43 1.05 -0.92 -12.74
C THR A 43 1.71 -1.79 -11.64
N GLN A 44 3.02 -1.61 -11.45
CA GLN A 44 3.75 -2.26 -10.37
C GLN A 44 4.61 -1.22 -9.65
N LEU A 45 4.59 -1.29 -8.32
CA LEU A 45 5.44 -0.48 -7.45
C LEU A 45 6.36 -1.37 -6.63
N SER A 46 7.48 -0.78 -6.20
CA SER A 46 8.40 -1.42 -5.26
C SER A 46 8.98 -0.43 -4.27
N VAL A 47 9.32 -0.90 -3.08
CA VAL A 47 10.11 -0.18 -2.07
C VAL A 47 11.04 -1.18 -1.38
N ASP A 48 12.34 -0.88 -1.33
CA ASP A 48 13.37 -1.70 -0.66
C ASP A 48 13.31 -3.21 -0.98
N GLY A 49 12.94 -3.56 -2.23
CA GLY A 49 12.83 -4.94 -2.70
C GLY A 49 11.47 -5.60 -2.47
N ALA A 50 10.58 -5.02 -1.67
CA ALA A 50 9.17 -5.40 -1.62
C ALA A 50 8.43 -4.88 -2.86
N SER A 51 7.45 -5.62 -3.37
CA SER A 51 6.68 -5.24 -4.55
C SER A 51 5.19 -5.54 -4.39
N TRP A 52 4.37 -4.78 -5.09
CA TRP A 52 2.95 -5.04 -5.27
C TRP A 52 2.49 -4.59 -6.64
N MET A 53 1.45 -5.24 -7.14
CA MET A 53 0.74 -4.82 -8.34
C MET A 53 -0.46 -3.97 -7.97
N MET A 54 -0.90 -3.10 -8.87
CA MET A 54 -2.03 -2.21 -8.60
C MET A 54 -2.82 -1.89 -9.86
N ALA A 55 -4.12 -1.65 -9.71
CA ALA A 55 -4.99 -1.09 -10.72
C ALA A 55 -6.05 -0.17 -10.11
N ASP A 56 -6.65 0.67 -10.94
CA ASP A 56 -7.94 1.30 -10.62
C ASP A 56 -9.00 0.21 -10.39
N GLU A 57 -10.02 0.56 -9.61
CA GLU A 57 -11.17 -0.32 -9.45
C GLU A 57 -11.91 -0.49 -10.77
N HIS A 58 -12.33 -1.73 -10.98
CA HIS A 58 -13.03 -2.19 -12.16
C HIS A 58 -14.15 -3.14 -11.72
N PRO A 59 -15.25 -2.61 -11.13
CA PRO A 59 -16.31 -3.42 -10.53
C PRO A 59 -16.93 -4.46 -11.46
N GLU A 60 -17.03 -4.16 -12.75
CA GLU A 60 -17.50 -5.04 -13.81
C GLU A 60 -16.55 -6.21 -14.12
N LEU A 61 -15.30 -6.15 -13.65
CA LEU A 61 -14.33 -7.24 -13.64
C LEU A 61 -14.11 -7.80 -12.22
N HIS A 62 -14.95 -7.42 -11.25
CA HIS A 62 -14.83 -7.79 -9.84
C HIS A 62 -13.52 -7.34 -9.16
N VAL A 63 -12.88 -6.30 -9.70
CA VAL A 63 -11.73 -5.63 -9.06
C VAL A 63 -12.29 -4.44 -8.29
N GLN A 64 -12.26 -4.49 -6.96
CA GLN A 64 -12.92 -3.48 -6.11
C GLN A 64 -11.97 -2.96 -5.05
N ALA A 65 -11.91 -1.63 -4.89
CA ALA A 65 -11.17 -1.03 -3.80
C ALA A 65 -11.80 -1.41 -2.45
N PRO A 66 -11.04 -1.38 -1.33
CA PRO A 66 -11.56 -1.68 -0.01
C PRO A 66 -12.80 -0.85 0.35
N ASP A 67 -13.82 -1.52 0.90
CA ASP A 67 -14.98 -0.89 1.51
C ASP A 67 -14.60 -0.37 2.90
N PRO A 68 -14.60 0.96 3.12
CA PRO A 68 -14.21 1.54 4.40
C PRO A 68 -15.13 1.13 5.55
N GLN A 69 -16.36 0.66 5.29
CA GLN A 69 -17.30 0.21 6.31
C GLN A 69 -17.09 -1.24 6.75
N ARG A 70 -16.37 -2.05 5.96
CA ARG A 70 -16.13 -3.48 6.25
C ARG A 70 -14.78 -3.76 6.88
N GLY A 71 -13.87 -2.79 6.86
CA GLY A 71 -12.48 -2.99 7.27
C GLY A 71 -11.66 -3.80 6.25
N ALA A 72 -10.39 -4.02 6.55
CA ALA A 72 -9.48 -4.73 5.66
C ALA A 72 -9.51 -6.25 5.92
N SER A 73 -9.70 -7.04 4.84
CA SER A 73 -9.63 -8.50 4.88
C SER A 73 -8.19 -9.04 4.92
N VAL A 74 -7.24 -8.24 4.43
CA VAL A 74 -5.82 -8.56 4.35
C VAL A 74 -4.99 -7.45 4.98
N THR A 75 -3.78 -7.77 5.43
CA THR A 75 -2.79 -6.79 5.88
C THR A 75 -1.52 -6.98 5.09
N LEU A 76 -1.01 -5.88 4.54
CA LEU A 76 0.27 -5.82 3.86
C LEU A 76 1.37 -5.64 4.91
N HIS A 77 2.19 -6.67 5.08
CA HIS A 77 3.35 -6.60 5.99
C HIS A 77 4.54 -6.05 5.22
N LEU A 78 5.09 -4.92 5.67
CA LEU A 78 6.26 -4.28 5.09
C LEU A 78 7.36 -4.16 6.15
N THR A 79 8.48 -4.87 5.92
CA THR A 79 9.68 -4.70 6.72
C THR A 79 10.42 -3.44 6.28
N THR A 80 10.87 -2.62 7.23
CA THR A 80 11.60 -1.38 6.98
C THR A 80 12.71 -1.18 8.02
N GLY A 81 13.68 -0.34 7.70
CA GLY A 81 14.78 0.01 8.62
C GLY A 81 14.41 1.04 9.69
N ASP A 82 13.31 1.80 9.50
CA ASP A 82 12.86 2.84 10.44
C ASP A 82 11.33 2.96 10.41
N VAL A 83 10.65 2.22 11.30
CA VAL A 83 9.18 2.23 11.40
C VAL A 83 8.66 3.61 11.82
N ASP A 84 9.35 4.29 12.73
CA ASP A 84 8.93 5.60 13.23
C ASP A 84 8.95 6.65 12.12
N ALA A 85 10.01 6.69 11.30
CA ALA A 85 10.10 7.60 10.17
C ALA A 85 9.10 7.29 9.06
N LEU A 86 8.95 6.01 8.68
CA LEU A 86 7.98 5.61 7.65
C LEU A 86 6.54 5.93 8.10
N THR A 87 6.22 5.66 9.36
CA THR A 87 4.89 5.97 9.93
C THR A 87 4.62 7.47 9.91
N ARG A 88 5.59 8.31 10.33
CA ARG A 88 5.43 9.78 10.26
C ARG A 88 5.15 10.27 8.84
N ARG A 89 5.86 9.76 7.83
CA ARG A 89 5.62 10.14 6.42
C ARG A 89 4.25 9.70 5.92
N ALA A 90 3.85 8.47 6.21
CA ALA A 90 2.55 7.94 5.81
C ALA A 90 1.39 8.74 6.43
N VAL A 91 1.47 9.04 7.73
CA VAL A 91 0.46 9.85 8.43
C VAL A 91 0.42 11.28 7.89
N ALA A 92 1.57 11.88 7.58
CA ALA A 92 1.62 13.20 6.93
C ALA A 92 0.93 13.21 5.55
N GLY A 93 0.94 12.08 4.85
CA GLY A 93 0.19 11.86 3.60
C GLY A 93 -1.28 11.52 3.79
N GLY A 94 -1.81 11.55 5.02
CA GLY A 94 -3.23 11.26 5.29
C GLY A 94 -3.54 9.78 5.58
N ALA A 95 -2.54 8.93 5.80
CA ALA A 95 -2.80 7.61 6.38
C ALA A 95 -3.36 7.73 7.80
N THR A 96 -4.28 6.84 8.15
CA THR A 96 -4.82 6.73 9.51
C THR A 96 -3.98 5.75 10.32
N LEU A 97 -3.39 6.21 11.42
CA LEU A 97 -2.64 5.37 12.35
C LEU A 97 -3.60 4.64 13.29
N ASP A 98 -3.63 3.31 13.21
CA ASP A 98 -4.47 2.46 14.06
C ASP A 98 -3.73 2.01 15.33
N ARG A 99 -2.41 1.79 15.25
CA ARG A 99 -1.55 1.35 16.38
C ARG A 99 -0.08 1.72 16.16
N GLY A 100 0.65 1.97 17.25
CA GLY A 100 2.09 2.24 17.24
C GLY A 100 2.43 3.65 16.76
N PRO A 101 3.69 3.95 16.41
CA PRO A 101 4.86 3.09 16.54
C PRO A 101 5.12 2.67 18.00
N GLU A 102 5.29 1.38 18.24
CA GLU A 102 5.54 0.82 19.58
C GLU A 102 6.45 -0.42 19.52
N ASP A 103 7.03 -0.78 20.67
CA ASP A 103 7.86 -1.98 20.79
C ASP A 103 6.96 -3.22 20.92
N SER A 104 7.39 -4.33 20.30
CA SER A 104 6.69 -5.60 20.35
C SER A 104 7.69 -6.77 20.39
N PRO A 105 7.23 -8.00 20.71
CA PRO A 105 8.07 -9.18 20.59
C PRO A 105 8.65 -9.44 19.18
N ALA A 106 8.07 -8.82 18.14
CA ALA A 106 8.53 -8.92 16.76
C ALA A 106 9.39 -7.72 16.31
N GLY A 107 9.88 -6.91 17.25
CA GLY A 107 10.59 -5.66 16.99
C GLY A 107 9.68 -4.43 17.08
N ARG A 108 10.07 -3.34 16.41
CA ARG A 108 9.31 -2.08 16.38
C ARG A 108 8.19 -2.18 15.35
N VAL A 109 6.95 -1.82 15.68
CA VAL A 109 5.79 -2.00 14.79
C VAL A 109 4.84 -0.81 14.77
N ALA A 110 4.19 -0.60 13.63
CA ALA A 110 3.04 0.29 13.47
C ALA A 110 2.01 -0.33 12.54
N VAL A 111 0.73 -0.06 12.80
CA VAL A 111 -0.38 -0.46 11.93
C VAL A 111 -1.10 0.80 11.47
N LEU A 112 -1.32 0.90 10.17
CA LEU A 112 -2.05 2.01 9.58
C LEU A 112 -2.96 1.56 8.44
N ARG A 113 -3.85 2.46 8.05
CA ARG A 113 -4.63 2.39 6.82
C ARG A 113 -4.21 3.53 5.91
N ASP A 114 -3.84 3.21 4.67
CA ASP A 114 -3.55 4.24 3.67
C ASP A 114 -4.83 4.96 3.21
N PRO A 115 -4.72 6.08 2.46
CA PRO A 115 -5.89 6.81 1.96
C PRO A 115 -6.82 6.00 1.04
N PHE A 116 -6.34 4.88 0.49
CA PHE A 116 -7.08 4.01 -0.43
C PHE A 116 -7.80 2.87 0.30
N GLY A 117 -7.57 2.74 1.61
CA GLY A 117 -8.25 1.80 2.49
C GLY A 117 -7.49 0.49 2.72
N HIS A 118 -6.27 0.34 2.21
CA HIS A 118 -5.48 -0.87 2.48
C HIS A 118 -4.81 -0.77 3.85
N ARG A 119 -4.78 -1.90 4.55
CA ARG A 119 -4.18 -1.99 5.88
C ARG A 119 -2.72 -2.45 5.77
N TRP A 120 -1.84 -1.71 6.43
CA TRP A 120 -0.41 -1.97 6.47
C TRP A 120 0.04 -2.30 7.89
N LEU A 121 0.99 -3.22 7.99
CA LEU A 121 1.81 -3.47 9.17
C LEU A 121 3.24 -3.13 8.80
N PHE A 122 3.77 -2.05 9.36
CA PHE A 122 5.19 -1.74 9.27
C PHE A 122 5.93 -2.43 10.41
N ASN A 123 7.05 -3.06 10.08
CA ASN A 123 7.87 -3.79 11.04
C ASN A 123 9.35 -3.47 10.83
N GLN A 124 10.07 -3.26 11.92
CA GLN A 124 11.51 -3.19 11.95
C GLN A 124 11.98 -4.25 12.94
N LEU A 125 12.75 -5.21 12.44
CA LEU A 125 13.32 -6.28 13.24
C LEU A 125 14.32 -5.70 14.26
N ALA A 126 14.36 -6.30 15.45
CA ALA A 126 15.26 -5.92 16.53
C ALA A 126 16.72 -6.27 16.23
#